data_AF-A0AA42X7X8-F1
#
_entry.id   AF-A0AA42X7X8-F1
#
_cell.length_a   1.000
_cell.length_b   1.000
_cell.length_c   1.000
_cell.angle_alpha   90.00
_cell.angle_beta   90.00
_cell.angle_gamma   90.00
#
_symmetry.space_group_name_H-M   'P 1'
#
loop_
_entity.id
_entity.type
_entity.pdbx_description
1 polymer ?
#
loop_
_entity_poly.entity_id
_entity_poly.type
_entity_poly.pdbx_seq_one_letter_code
_entity_poly.pdbx_strand_id
1 'polypeptide(L)'
;MVLGGVGVWGLSSWKTQAKLGKQQAVAEEGLTLAYRVLDAIEVIQKPSMWQEELDLVERRPDESDEHYFARAFYAVVELRSAQYTELVAQLAAMHFRVQALLGEQPSQALKDVMDGYDKVLKNARSAGRAVERIRKLELALETEQDSRKKMMLGLASARLKTLEEFFWPDSDYQDVLETDEYHPVRDPDVAGIRRNVEGQLQQFARLGD
;
A
#
# COMPACT_ATOMS: atom_id res chain seq x y z
N MET A 1 1.15 64.47 -10.99
CA MET A 1 1.14 63.09 -11.56
C MET A 1 1.71 62.12 -10.52
N VAL A 2 0.89 61.62 -9.59
CA VAL A 2 1.28 60.56 -8.64
C VAL A 2 0.06 59.65 -8.45
N LEU A 3 -0.24 58.82 -9.45
CA LEU A 3 -1.28 57.77 -9.34
C LEU A 3 -0.82 56.41 -9.89
N GLY A 4 0.42 56.28 -10.37
CA GLY A 4 0.91 55.03 -10.99
C GLY A 4 1.54 54.01 -10.04
N GLY A 5 1.90 54.38 -8.80
CA GLY A 5 2.74 53.55 -7.91
C GLY A 5 1.98 52.51 -7.07
N VAL A 6 0.74 52.80 -6.67
CA VAL A 6 -0.03 51.95 -5.74
C VAL A 6 -0.59 50.71 -6.43
N GLY A 7 -0.94 50.81 -7.72
CA GLY A 7 -1.51 49.69 -8.49
C GLY A 7 -0.52 48.54 -8.75
N VAL A 8 0.78 48.82 -8.87
CA VAL A 8 1.80 47.79 -9.14
C VAL A 8 2.09 46.94 -7.90
N TRP A 9 2.07 47.56 -6.71
CA TRP A 9 2.27 46.86 -5.43
C TRP A 9 1.04 46.03 -5.00
N GLY A 10 -0.18 46.46 -5.33
CA GLY A 10 -1.39 45.66 -5.09
C GLY A 10 -1.50 44.43 -5.99
N LEU A 11 -1.01 44.51 -7.24
CA LEU A 11 -1.03 43.36 -8.16
C LEU A 11 0.02 42.30 -7.82
N SER A 12 1.19 42.70 -7.33
CA SER A 12 2.21 41.74 -6.92
C SER A 12 1.79 40.99 -5.65
N SER A 13 1.22 41.68 -4.65
CA SER A 13 0.71 41.04 -3.44
C SER A 13 -0.46 40.11 -3.72
N TRP A 14 -1.40 40.49 -4.60
CA TRP A 14 -2.50 39.62 -5.03
C TRP A 14 -2.01 38.37 -5.78
N LYS A 15 -1.02 38.51 -6.68
CA LYS A 15 -0.41 37.37 -7.37
C LYS A 15 0.29 36.42 -6.39
N THR A 16 0.98 36.96 -5.40
CA THR A 16 1.63 36.17 -4.35
C THR A 16 0.60 35.45 -3.48
N GLN A 17 -0.46 36.14 -3.04
CA GLN A 17 -1.55 35.51 -2.26
C GLN A 17 -2.30 34.44 -3.05
N ALA A 18 -2.60 34.69 -4.33
CA ALA A 18 -3.23 33.70 -5.21
C ALA A 18 -2.32 32.48 -5.42
N LYS A 19 -1.01 32.68 -5.51
CA LYS A 19 -0.03 31.59 -5.60
C LYS A 19 0.03 30.78 -4.31
N LEU A 20 0.07 31.43 -3.15
CA LEU A 20 0.06 30.78 -1.84
C LEU A 20 -1.23 30.00 -1.62
N GLY A 21 -2.40 30.58 -1.91
CA GLY A 21 -3.68 29.89 -1.81
C GLY A 21 -3.78 28.67 -2.75
N LYS A 22 -3.24 28.78 -3.98
CA LYS A 22 -3.16 27.64 -4.90
C LYS A 22 -2.22 26.54 -4.39
N GLN A 23 -1.09 26.91 -3.80
CA GLN A 23 -0.13 25.97 -3.21
C GLN A 23 -0.74 25.24 -2.01
N GLN A 24 -1.44 25.97 -1.14
CA GLN A 24 -2.14 25.40 0.01
C GLN A 24 -3.24 24.43 -0.43
N ALA A 25 -4.11 24.82 -1.37
CA ALA A 25 -5.17 23.94 -1.86
C ALA A 25 -4.62 22.63 -2.47
N VAL A 26 -3.52 22.71 -3.21
CA VAL A 26 -2.84 21.53 -3.78
C VAL A 26 -2.22 20.67 -2.68
N ALA A 27 -1.65 21.27 -1.64
CA ALA A 27 -1.11 20.55 -0.50
C ALA A 27 -2.21 19.78 0.25
N GLU A 28 -3.35 20.44 0.53
CA GLU A 28 -4.51 19.85 1.22
C GLU A 28 -5.15 18.70 0.42
N GLU A 29 -5.27 18.87 -0.90
CA GLU A 29 -5.80 17.84 -1.79
C GLU A 29 -4.87 16.62 -1.86
N GLY A 30 -3.56 16.84 -2.01
CA GLY A 30 -2.55 15.78 -1.99
C GLY A 30 -2.50 15.03 -0.66
N LEU A 31 -2.63 15.76 0.43
CA LEU A 31 -2.78 15.22 1.78
C LEU A 31 -3.97 14.28 1.91
N THR A 32 -5.13 14.75 1.47
CA THR A 32 -6.38 13.99 1.55
C THR A 32 -6.28 12.71 0.73
N LEU A 33 -5.70 12.77 -0.47
CA LEU A 33 -5.47 11.59 -1.30
C LEU A 33 -4.47 10.61 -0.65
N ALA A 34 -3.37 11.12 -0.08
CA ALA A 34 -2.38 10.29 0.61
C ALA A 34 -3.01 9.50 1.76
N TYR A 35 -3.78 10.16 2.63
CA TYR A 35 -4.47 9.48 3.74
C TYR A 35 -5.49 8.46 3.26
N ARG A 36 -6.26 8.76 2.22
CA ARG A 36 -7.20 7.78 1.64
C ARG A 36 -6.49 6.54 1.11
N VAL A 37 -5.32 6.70 0.49
CA VAL A 37 -4.52 5.55 0.03
C VAL A 37 -3.94 4.78 1.21
N LEU A 38 -3.48 5.45 2.27
CA LEU A 38 -3.03 4.78 3.49
C LEU A 38 -4.16 3.96 4.14
N ASP A 39 -5.35 4.54 4.24
CA ASP A 39 -6.52 3.83 4.75
C ASP A 39 -6.90 2.64 3.84
N ALA A 40 -6.76 2.80 2.52
CA ALA A 40 -6.96 1.69 1.58
C ALA A 40 -5.95 0.56 1.78
N ILE A 41 -4.67 0.87 2.04
CA ILE A 41 -3.65 -0.13 2.39
C ILE A 41 -4.08 -0.90 3.64
N GLU A 42 -4.50 -0.19 4.69
CA GLU A 42 -4.97 -0.80 5.93
C GLU A 42 -6.18 -1.73 5.67
N VAL A 43 -7.14 -1.31 4.84
CA VAL A 43 -8.29 -2.16 4.47
C VAL A 43 -7.86 -3.39 3.67
N ILE A 44 -6.96 -3.22 2.70
CA ILE A 44 -6.45 -4.32 1.87
C ILE A 44 -5.78 -5.39 2.74
N GLN A 45 -5.03 -4.99 3.77
CA GLN A 45 -4.31 -5.89 4.67
C GLN A 45 -5.19 -6.54 5.77
N LYS A 46 -6.46 -6.14 5.95
CA LYS A 46 -7.28 -6.64 7.08
C LYS A 46 -7.74 -8.11 6.95
N PRO A 47 -7.53 -8.95 7.98
CA PRO A 47 -8.02 -10.34 7.98
C PRO A 47 -9.52 -10.57 8.02
N SER A 48 -10.21 -9.85 8.88
CA SER A 48 -11.54 -10.24 9.36
C SER A 48 -12.65 -10.26 8.30
N MET A 49 -12.42 -9.67 7.12
CA MET A 49 -13.41 -9.61 6.04
C MET A 49 -13.23 -10.73 4.99
N TRP A 50 -12.33 -11.70 5.22
CA TRP A 50 -11.95 -12.66 4.17
C TRP A 50 -12.97 -13.76 3.88
N GLN A 51 -13.75 -14.24 4.85
CA GLN A 51 -14.57 -15.44 4.62
C GLN A 51 -15.57 -15.28 3.46
N GLU A 52 -16.25 -14.13 3.37
CA GLU A 52 -17.18 -13.85 2.27
C GLU A 52 -16.44 -13.55 0.95
N GLU A 53 -15.21 -13.01 1.02
CA GLU A 53 -14.40 -12.68 -0.15
C GLU A 53 -13.67 -13.90 -0.73
N LEU A 54 -13.43 -14.93 0.07
CA LEU A 54 -12.87 -16.20 -0.39
C LEU A 54 -13.79 -16.87 -1.42
N ASP A 55 -15.11 -16.70 -1.31
CA ASP A 55 -16.08 -17.22 -2.29
C ASP A 55 -15.91 -16.59 -3.69
N LEU A 56 -15.28 -15.42 -3.78
CA LEU A 56 -14.94 -14.77 -5.05
C LEU A 56 -13.67 -15.35 -5.69
N VAL A 57 -12.89 -16.15 -4.95
CA VAL A 57 -11.69 -16.79 -5.47
C VAL A 57 -12.05 -18.15 -6.03
N GLU A 58 -11.89 -18.31 -7.34
CA GLU A 58 -12.12 -19.59 -7.98
C GLU A 58 -11.11 -20.65 -7.50
N ARG A 59 -11.66 -21.76 -7.02
CA ARG A 59 -10.89 -22.96 -6.67
C ARG A 59 -10.53 -23.74 -7.92
N ARG A 60 -9.30 -24.24 -7.98
CA ARG A 60 -8.86 -25.06 -9.11
C ARG A 60 -9.30 -26.52 -8.97
N PRO A 61 -9.56 -27.25 -10.07
CA PRO A 61 -10.11 -28.61 -10.04
C PRO A 61 -9.29 -29.64 -9.26
N ASP A 62 -7.98 -29.42 -9.11
CA ASP A 62 -7.01 -30.34 -8.53
C ASP A 62 -6.31 -29.76 -7.27
N GLU A 63 -6.90 -28.74 -6.66
CA GLU A 63 -6.35 -28.04 -5.50
C GLU A 63 -6.91 -28.61 -4.19
N SER A 64 -6.03 -29.01 -3.27
CA SER A 64 -6.43 -29.41 -1.91
C SER A 64 -6.98 -28.21 -1.14
N ASP A 65 -7.76 -28.47 -0.08
CA ASP A 65 -8.30 -27.40 0.76
C ASP A 65 -7.19 -26.52 1.32
N GLU A 66 -6.13 -27.14 1.85
CA GLU A 66 -4.98 -26.44 2.42
C GLU A 66 -4.30 -25.49 1.42
N HIS A 67 -4.04 -25.96 0.19
CA HIS A 67 -3.45 -25.10 -0.84
C HIS A 67 -4.40 -24.01 -1.33
N TYR A 68 -5.69 -24.32 -1.45
CA TYR A 68 -6.72 -23.36 -1.80
C TYR A 68 -6.73 -22.21 -0.79
N PHE A 69 -6.85 -22.50 0.51
CA PHE A 69 -6.88 -21.47 1.55
C PHE A 69 -5.57 -20.69 1.61
N ALA A 70 -4.41 -21.36 1.53
CA ALA A 70 -3.10 -20.69 1.52
C ALA A 70 -2.94 -19.72 0.32
N ARG A 71 -3.48 -20.07 -0.86
CA ARG A 71 -3.40 -19.21 -2.06
C ARG A 71 -4.46 -18.12 -2.05
N ALA A 72 -5.71 -18.49 -1.78
CA ALA A 72 -6.88 -17.63 -1.93
C ALA A 72 -6.76 -16.39 -1.05
N PHE A 73 -6.19 -16.56 0.13
CA PHE A 73 -5.78 -15.51 1.03
C PHE A 73 -5.04 -14.33 0.36
N TYR A 74 -3.99 -14.62 -0.41
CA TYR A 74 -3.23 -13.59 -1.11
C TYR A 74 -3.94 -13.08 -2.36
N ALA A 75 -4.84 -13.89 -2.95
CA ALA A 75 -5.67 -13.46 -4.06
C ALA A 75 -6.72 -12.42 -3.63
N VAL A 76 -7.23 -12.52 -2.41
CA VAL A 76 -8.16 -11.52 -1.85
C VAL A 76 -7.52 -10.13 -1.75
N VAL A 77 -6.24 -10.05 -1.40
CA VAL A 77 -5.48 -8.78 -1.44
C VAL A 77 -5.54 -8.14 -2.83
N GLU A 78 -5.40 -8.93 -3.89
CA GLU A 78 -5.51 -8.43 -5.26
C GLU A 78 -6.94 -7.98 -5.59
N LEU A 79 -7.97 -8.74 -5.18
CA LEU A 79 -9.37 -8.38 -5.37
C LEU A 79 -9.72 -7.03 -4.71
N ARG A 80 -9.29 -6.82 -3.46
CA ARG A 80 -9.49 -5.55 -2.75
C ARG A 80 -8.75 -4.41 -3.43
N SER A 81 -7.52 -4.65 -3.89
CA SER A 81 -6.71 -3.63 -4.54
C SER A 81 -7.35 -3.04 -5.79
N ALA A 82 -8.12 -3.85 -6.54
CA ALA A 82 -8.82 -3.42 -7.73
C ALA A 82 -9.78 -2.26 -7.45
N GLN A 83 -10.43 -2.25 -6.28
CA GLN A 83 -11.38 -1.20 -5.88
C GLN A 83 -10.72 0.17 -5.67
N TYR A 84 -9.41 0.19 -5.40
CA TYR A 84 -8.65 1.41 -5.08
C TYR A 84 -7.71 1.86 -6.20
N THR A 85 -7.72 1.20 -7.36
CA THR A 85 -6.81 1.51 -8.47
C THR A 85 -7.00 2.95 -8.96
N GLU A 86 -8.24 3.42 -9.05
CA GLU A 86 -8.56 4.81 -9.44
C GLU A 86 -8.05 5.83 -8.41
N LEU A 87 -8.16 5.52 -7.11
CA LEU A 87 -7.67 6.38 -6.04
C LEU A 87 -6.14 6.53 -6.10
N VAL A 88 -5.41 5.44 -6.36
CA VAL A 88 -3.95 5.48 -6.53
C VAL A 88 -3.56 6.24 -7.79
N ALA A 89 -4.32 6.10 -8.89
CA ALA A 89 -4.10 6.89 -10.10
C ALA A 89 -4.28 8.40 -9.86
N GLN A 90 -5.28 8.80 -9.06
CA GLN A 90 -5.47 10.18 -8.65
C GLN A 90 -4.30 10.71 -7.82
N LEU A 91 -3.78 9.91 -6.88
CA LEU A 91 -2.58 10.26 -6.11
C LEU A 91 -1.35 10.43 -7.02
N ALA A 92 -1.19 9.57 -8.03
CA ALA A 92 -0.10 9.68 -9.01
C ALA A 92 -0.20 10.95 -9.86
N ALA A 93 -1.42 11.34 -10.28
CA ALA A 93 -1.63 12.61 -10.96
C ALA A 93 -1.30 13.80 -10.04
N MET A 94 -1.69 13.71 -8.76
CA MET A 94 -1.42 14.73 -7.77
C MET A 94 0.08 14.88 -7.47
N HIS A 95 0.84 13.77 -7.45
CA HIS A 95 2.29 13.78 -7.29
C HIS A 95 2.99 14.77 -8.25
N PHE A 96 2.66 14.71 -9.55
CA PHE A 96 3.26 15.63 -10.53
C PHE A 96 2.86 17.09 -10.30
N ARG A 97 1.62 17.33 -9.87
CA ARG A 97 1.13 18.67 -9.56
C ARG A 97 1.82 19.26 -8.33
N VAL A 98 1.98 18.45 -7.29
CA VAL A 98 2.73 18.77 -6.07
C VAL A 98 4.19 19.04 -6.42
N GLN A 99 4.83 18.18 -7.22
CA GLN A 99 6.22 18.38 -7.64
C GLN A 99 6.43 19.71 -8.35
N ALA A 100 5.53 20.06 -9.27
CA ALA A 100 5.62 21.30 -10.05
C ALA A 100 5.39 22.58 -9.22
N LEU A 101 4.55 22.52 -8.18
CA LEU A 101 4.13 23.69 -7.42
C LEU A 101 4.84 23.84 -6.06
N LEU A 102 5.21 22.74 -5.42
CA LEU A 102 5.74 22.66 -4.05
C LEU A 102 7.17 22.09 -4.00
N GLY A 103 7.66 21.49 -5.09
CA GLY A 103 9.01 20.96 -5.20
C GLY A 103 9.11 19.46 -4.91
N GLU A 104 10.35 18.96 -4.89
CA GLU A 104 10.66 17.53 -4.86
C GLU A 104 10.30 16.86 -3.54
N GLN A 105 10.64 17.49 -2.42
CA GLN A 105 10.45 16.89 -1.10
C GLN A 105 8.98 16.52 -0.82
N PRO A 106 7.97 17.40 -1.01
CA PRO A 106 6.56 17.04 -0.82
C PRO A 106 6.07 15.97 -1.79
N SER A 107 6.54 16.00 -3.04
CA SER A 107 6.18 14.97 -4.01
C SER A 107 6.73 13.61 -3.60
N GLN A 108 7.93 13.58 -3.00
CA GLN A 108 8.51 12.33 -2.52
C GLN A 108 7.65 11.67 -1.44
N ALA A 109 7.04 12.45 -0.53
CA ALA A 109 6.12 11.88 0.46
C ALA A 109 4.89 11.19 -0.19
N LEU A 110 4.34 11.75 -1.27
CA LEU A 110 3.26 11.09 -2.01
C LEU A 110 3.75 9.85 -2.76
N LYS A 111 4.98 9.88 -3.28
CA LYS A 111 5.62 8.72 -3.89
C LYS A 111 5.81 7.59 -2.89
N ASP A 112 6.25 7.89 -1.67
CA ASP A 112 6.45 6.89 -0.62
C ASP A 112 5.14 6.16 -0.28
N VAL A 113 4.00 6.87 -0.27
CA VAL A 113 2.67 6.26 -0.09
C VAL A 113 2.33 5.31 -1.24
N MET A 114 2.55 5.72 -2.49
CA MET A 114 2.33 4.86 -3.66
C MET A 114 3.26 3.64 -3.65
N ASP A 115 4.53 3.82 -3.29
CA ASP A 115 5.51 2.74 -3.17
C ASP A 115 5.09 1.73 -2.08
N GLY A 116 4.55 2.21 -0.96
CA GLY A 116 3.98 1.39 0.10
C GLY A 116 2.80 0.52 -0.40
N TYR A 117 1.86 1.14 -1.11
CA TYR A 117 0.76 0.42 -1.76
C TYR A 117 1.28 -0.66 -2.73
N ASP A 118 2.21 -0.29 -3.60
CA ASP A 118 2.85 -1.18 -4.56
C ASP A 118 3.56 -2.37 -3.90
N LYS A 119 4.23 -2.11 -2.77
CA LYS A 119 4.95 -3.11 -1.98
C LYS A 119 3.99 -4.16 -1.43
N VAL A 120 2.84 -3.76 -0.91
CA VAL A 120 1.78 -4.67 -0.45
C VAL A 120 1.33 -5.61 -1.57
N LEU A 121 1.03 -5.06 -2.75
CA LEU A 121 0.61 -5.88 -3.90
C LEU A 121 1.71 -6.82 -4.40
N LYS A 122 2.94 -6.33 -4.48
CA LYS A 122 4.11 -7.14 -4.90
C LYS A 122 4.37 -8.28 -3.92
N ASN A 123 4.22 -8.03 -2.62
CA ASN A 123 4.37 -9.04 -1.57
C ASN A 123 3.26 -10.09 -1.63
N ALA A 124 2.00 -9.68 -1.80
CA ALA A 124 0.87 -10.61 -1.92
C ALA A 124 1.02 -11.54 -3.13
N ARG A 125 1.30 -10.97 -4.31
CA ARG A 125 1.60 -11.73 -5.53
C ARG A 125 2.78 -12.68 -5.35
N SER A 126 3.81 -12.25 -4.62
CA SER A 126 4.98 -13.09 -4.36
C SER A 126 4.67 -14.23 -3.41
N ALA A 127 3.80 -14.01 -2.43
CA ALA A 127 3.37 -15.03 -1.49
C ALA A 127 2.47 -16.06 -2.18
N GLY A 128 1.48 -15.63 -2.96
CA GLY A 128 0.66 -16.53 -3.78
C GLY A 128 1.49 -17.39 -4.76
N ARG A 129 2.55 -16.82 -5.35
CA ARG A 129 3.51 -17.59 -6.17
C ARG A 129 4.37 -18.56 -5.35
N ALA A 130 4.73 -18.21 -4.11
CA ALA A 130 5.50 -19.08 -3.23
C ALA A 130 4.66 -20.30 -2.81
N VAL A 131 3.39 -20.10 -2.43
CA VAL A 131 2.43 -21.17 -2.15
C VAL A 131 2.31 -22.13 -3.34
N GLU A 132 2.11 -21.60 -4.55
CA GLU A 132 2.03 -22.42 -5.77
C GLU A 132 3.32 -23.22 -6.01
N ARG A 133 4.48 -22.63 -5.72
CA ARG A 133 5.77 -23.29 -5.89
C ARG A 133 5.97 -24.41 -4.87
N ILE A 134 5.58 -24.19 -3.62
CA ILE A 134 5.61 -25.19 -2.55
C ILE A 134 4.78 -26.40 -2.95
N ARG A 135 3.51 -26.19 -3.35
CA ARG A 135 2.62 -27.24 -3.85
C ARG A 135 3.26 -28.08 -4.96
N LYS A 136 3.81 -27.43 -5.98
CA LYS A 136 4.46 -28.13 -7.11
C LYS A 136 5.67 -28.95 -6.67
N LEU A 137 6.43 -28.48 -5.70
CA LEU A 137 7.61 -29.17 -5.19
C LEU A 137 7.24 -30.35 -4.29
N GLU A 138 6.19 -30.22 -3.48
CA GLU A 138 5.65 -31.29 -2.64
C GLU A 138 5.15 -32.44 -3.51
N LEU A 139 4.28 -32.16 -4.48
CA LEU A 139 3.79 -33.16 -5.45
C LEU A 139 4.94 -33.84 -6.20
N ALA A 140 5.97 -33.08 -6.59
CA ALA A 140 7.13 -33.65 -7.29
C ALA A 140 8.02 -34.51 -6.37
N LEU A 141 8.05 -34.24 -5.06
CA LEU A 141 8.82 -35.00 -4.07
C LEU A 141 8.14 -36.30 -3.66
N GLU A 142 6.81 -36.35 -3.70
CA GLU A 142 6.05 -37.60 -3.53
C GLU A 142 6.38 -38.64 -4.62
N THR A 143 6.70 -38.16 -5.82
CA THR A 143 7.03 -39.03 -6.96
C THR A 143 8.51 -39.41 -7.04
N GLU A 144 9.42 -38.56 -6.55
CA GLU A 144 10.87 -38.74 -6.73
C GLU A 144 11.67 -38.12 -5.58
N GLN A 145 12.56 -38.91 -4.98
CA GLN A 145 13.38 -38.46 -3.85
C GLN A 145 14.60 -37.66 -4.35
N ASP A 146 14.39 -36.40 -4.70
CA ASP A 146 15.44 -35.47 -5.19
C ASP A 146 15.85 -34.45 -4.12
N SER A 147 17.12 -34.50 -3.69
CA SER A 147 17.71 -33.57 -2.74
C SER A 147 17.66 -32.10 -3.19
N ARG A 148 17.71 -31.82 -4.51
CA ARG A 148 17.58 -30.46 -5.04
C ARG A 148 16.16 -29.92 -4.86
N LYS A 149 15.14 -30.75 -5.12
CA LYS A 149 13.74 -30.37 -4.90
C LYS A 149 13.48 -30.08 -3.41
N LYS A 150 14.05 -30.86 -2.48
CA LYS A 150 13.98 -30.58 -1.03
C LYS A 150 14.61 -29.24 -0.66
N MET A 151 15.78 -28.92 -1.21
CA MET A 151 16.41 -27.62 -0.99
C MET A 151 15.55 -26.46 -1.51
N MET A 152 15.00 -26.60 -2.72
CA MET A 152 14.12 -25.58 -3.31
C MET A 152 12.82 -25.40 -2.52
N LEU A 153 12.28 -26.48 -1.97
CA LEU A 153 11.10 -26.44 -1.09
C LEU A 153 11.43 -25.61 0.16
N GLY A 154 12.55 -25.92 0.84
CA GLY A 154 12.99 -25.15 2.00
C GLY A 154 13.19 -23.66 1.71
N LEU A 155 13.74 -23.29 0.54
CA LEU A 155 13.88 -21.90 0.13
C LEU A 155 12.52 -21.22 -0.14
N ALA A 156 11.58 -21.93 -0.77
CA ALA A 156 10.25 -21.41 -1.04
C ALA A 156 9.45 -21.19 0.26
N SER A 157 9.50 -22.16 1.19
CA SER A 157 8.87 -22.06 2.50
C SER A 157 9.48 -20.96 3.36
N ALA A 158 10.81 -20.81 3.38
CA ALA A 158 11.45 -19.69 4.07
C ALA A 158 11.03 -18.34 3.50
N ARG A 159 10.91 -18.23 2.17
CA ARG A 159 10.43 -17.01 1.52
C ARG A 159 8.97 -16.71 1.86
N LEU A 160 8.12 -17.73 1.87
CA LEU A 160 6.71 -17.59 2.27
C LEU A 160 6.62 -17.09 3.71
N LYS A 161 7.38 -17.68 4.64
CA LYS A 161 7.43 -17.25 6.04
C LYS A 161 7.81 -15.77 6.19
N THR A 162 8.84 -15.30 5.49
CA THR A 162 9.20 -13.87 5.52
C THR A 162 8.09 -12.97 4.97
N LEU A 163 7.29 -13.45 4.02
CA LEU A 163 6.15 -12.71 3.49
C LEU A 163 4.97 -12.75 4.46
N GLU A 164 4.75 -13.87 5.15
CA GLU A 164 3.75 -13.98 6.21
C GLU A 164 4.08 -13.06 7.36
N GLU A 165 5.33 -12.99 7.82
CA GLU A 165 5.78 -12.02 8.85
C GLU A 165 5.52 -10.56 8.45
N PHE A 166 5.56 -10.24 7.14
CA PHE A 166 5.24 -8.91 6.65
C PHE A 166 3.74 -8.57 6.79
N PHE A 167 2.86 -9.53 6.51
CA PHE A 167 1.42 -9.30 6.62
C PHE A 167 0.89 -9.52 8.04
N TRP A 168 1.51 -10.45 8.79
CA TRP A 168 1.06 -11.00 10.07
C TRP A 168 2.19 -11.02 11.11
N PRO A 169 2.73 -9.86 11.54
CA PRO A 169 3.87 -9.84 12.47
C PRO A 169 3.58 -10.49 13.83
N ASP A 170 2.31 -10.44 14.28
CA ASP A 170 1.91 -10.77 15.65
C ASP A 170 0.86 -11.89 15.74
N SER A 171 0.49 -12.53 14.63
CA SER A 171 -0.56 -13.56 14.64
C SER A 171 -0.06 -14.91 14.14
N ASP A 172 -0.31 -15.96 14.91
CA ASP A 172 -0.29 -17.32 14.36
C ASP A 172 -1.45 -17.41 13.36
N TYR A 173 -1.16 -17.80 12.12
CA TYR A 173 -2.13 -17.82 11.01
C TYR A 173 -3.42 -18.60 11.36
N GLN A 174 -3.31 -19.59 12.24
CA GLN A 174 -4.44 -20.38 12.72
C GLN A 174 -5.37 -19.60 13.67
N ASP A 175 -4.84 -18.75 14.55
CA ASP A 175 -5.65 -17.99 15.52
C ASP A 175 -6.56 -16.96 14.83
N VAL A 176 -6.11 -16.42 13.69
CA VAL A 176 -6.86 -15.43 12.88
C VAL A 176 -8.05 -16.04 12.16
N LEU A 177 -8.00 -17.34 11.85
CA LEU A 177 -9.11 -18.06 11.23
C LEU A 177 -10.15 -18.52 12.26
N GLU A 178 -9.75 -18.68 13.53
CA GLU A 178 -10.61 -19.18 14.60
C GLU A 178 -11.25 -18.08 15.48
N THR A 179 -10.71 -16.86 15.46
CA THR A 179 -11.19 -15.75 16.32
C THR A 179 -11.64 -14.55 15.52
N ASP A 180 -12.82 -14.00 15.86
CA ASP A 180 -13.37 -12.74 15.29
C ASP A 180 -12.60 -11.50 15.80
N GLU A 181 -11.66 -11.66 16.73
CA GLU A 181 -10.88 -10.58 17.35
C GLU A 181 -9.56 -10.34 16.60
N TYR A 182 -9.62 -9.60 15.49
CA TYR A 182 -8.42 -9.05 14.87
C TYR A 182 -7.93 -7.79 15.59
N HIS A 183 -6.73 -7.85 16.15
CA HIS A 183 -5.99 -6.65 16.53
C HIS A 183 -5.22 -6.13 15.30
N PRO A 184 -5.51 -4.91 14.79
CA PRO A 184 -4.79 -4.37 13.66
C PRO A 184 -3.31 -4.23 13.99
N VAL A 185 -2.50 -5.06 13.34
CA VAL A 185 -1.06 -4.90 13.40
C VAL A 185 -0.73 -3.67 12.57
N ARG A 186 -0.23 -2.63 13.25
CA ARG A 186 0.28 -1.44 12.56
C ARG A 186 1.52 -1.86 11.78
N ASP A 187 1.40 -1.97 10.45
CA ASP A 187 2.57 -2.11 9.59
C ASP A 187 3.55 -0.96 9.94
N PRO A 188 4.76 -1.27 10.47
CA PRO A 188 5.71 -0.25 10.88
C PRO A 188 6.14 0.63 9.70
N ASP A 189 6.00 0.13 8.47
CA ASP A 189 6.25 0.88 7.24
C ASP A 189 5.10 1.86 6.95
N VAL A 190 3.83 1.45 7.08
CA VAL A 190 2.67 2.37 6.94
C VAL A 190 2.66 3.43 8.03
N ALA A 191 2.97 3.06 9.28
CA ALA A 191 3.13 4.01 10.37
C ALA A 191 4.35 4.93 10.18
N GLY A 192 5.42 4.43 9.55
CA GLY A 192 6.59 5.22 9.14
C GLY A 192 6.24 6.23 8.06
N ILE A 193 5.58 5.78 6.99
CA ILE A 193 5.09 6.62 5.89
C ILE A 193 4.13 7.68 6.42
N ARG A 194 3.16 7.31 7.26
CA ARG A 194 2.21 8.24 7.89
C ARG A 194 2.95 9.32 8.68
N ARG A 195 3.93 8.95 9.50
CA ARG A 195 4.77 9.92 10.24
C ARG A 195 5.62 10.82 9.35
N ASN A 196 6.17 10.28 8.26
CA ASN A 196 6.95 11.06 7.29
C ASN A 196 6.05 12.09 6.58
N VAL A 197 4.90 11.64 6.08
CA VAL A 197 3.86 12.49 5.47
C VAL A 197 3.46 13.59 6.46
N GLU A 198 3.08 13.25 7.70
CA GLU A 198 2.75 14.22 8.75
C GLU A 198 3.87 15.21 9.03
N GLY A 199 5.11 14.73 9.19
CA GLY A 199 6.26 15.55 9.52
C GLY A 199 6.61 16.55 8.42
N GLN A 200 6.59 16.12 7.15
CA GLN A 200 6.86 17.03 6.03
C GLN A 200 5.74 18.05 5.86
N LEU A 201 4.48 17.65 6.06
CA LEU A 201 3.35 18.53 5.81
C LEU A 201 3.10 19.53 6.94
N GLN A 202 3.46 19.19 8.18
CA GLN A 202 3.56 20.16 9.27
C GLN A 202 4.62 21.23 9.01
N GLN A 203 5.70 20.93 8.28
CA GLN A 203 6.66 21.96 7.84
C GLN A 203 6.04 22.92 6.82
N PHE A 204 5.16 22.44 5.93
CA PHE A 204 4.47 23.29 4.96
C PHE A 204 3.40 24.19 5.60
N ALA A 205 2.63 23.67 6.57
CA ALA A 205 1.66 24.48 7.31
C ALA A 205 2.33 25.68 8.02
N ARG A 206 3.56 25.51 8.51
CA ARG A 206 4.33 26.57 9.17
C ARG A 206 4.98 27.59 8.22
N LEU A 207 5.03 27.32 6.91
CA LEU A 207 5.54 28.25 5.91
C LEU A 207 4.46 29.24 5.42
N GLY A 208 3.20 29.04 5.85
CA GLY A 208 2.07 29.91 5.54
C GLY A 208 1.77 31.00 6.59
N ASP A 209 2.40 30.93 7.77
CA ASP A 209 2.33 31.93 8.86
C ASP A 209 3.53 32.90 8.80
#